data_AF-A0A7V1GEV4-F1
#
_entry.id   AF-A0A7V1GEV4-F1
#
_cell.length_a   1.000
_cell.length_b   1.000
_cell.length_c   1.000
_cell.angle_alpha   90.00
_cell.angle_beta   90.00
_cell.angle_gamma   90.00
#
_symmetry.space_group_name_H-M   'P 1'
#
loop_
_entity.id
_entity.type
_entity.pdbx_description
1 polymer ?
#
loop_
_entity_poly.entity_id
_entity_poly.type
_entity_poly.pdbx_seq_one_letter_code
_entity_poly.pdbx_strand_id
1 'polypeptide(L)'
;MLVEAEAAQQVIEFSHAEPCGTIKLTCPVALLHVHIGHVIADFMLEYPKVQVHLEATNRRVDLLAEGVDIAIRVRPEPFEDSDLVLKRLSERGLCLVASTALVEKMGLPATPTDLVQWPSLGLGEPQHQYAWTLSGTENEKIAVSHTPRYVTTDMVALRSAALKGVGVVQLPSLMVNEQLKQGSLIHLLPQWQPKKDIIHLVYPSRRGQLPAVRALIDFIAQYYQSFTEA
;
A
#
# COMPACT_ATOMS: atom_id res chain seq x y z
N MET A 1 -6.43 34.56 -29.01
CA MET A 1 -5.53 35.49 -28.31
C MET A 1 -6.07 36.03 -26.98
N LEU A 2 -7.31 36.55 -26.86
CA LEU A 2 -7.85 36.96 -25.55
C LEU A 2 -8.12 35.79 -24.59
N VAL A 3 -8.70 34.69 -25.08
CA VAL A 3 -9.00 33.47 -24.30
C VAL A 3 -7.74 32.76 -23.79
N GLU A 4 -6.61 32.86 -24.52
CA GLU A 4 -5.34 32.26 -24.11
C GLU A 4 -4.61 33.09 -23.04
N ALA A 5 -4.77 34.41 -23.08
CA ALA A 5 -4.22 35.31 -22.07
C ALA A 5 -4.96 35.20 -20.73
N GLU A 6 -6.30 35.08 -20.76
CA GLU A 6 -7.12 34.86 -19.55
C GLU A 6 -6.83 33.50 -18.89
N ALA A 7 -6.65 32.44 -19.70
CA ALA A 7 -6.27 31.13 -19.19
C ALA A 7 -4.86 31.13 -18.56
N ALA A 8 -3.92 31.90 -19.12
CA ALA A 8 -2.58 32.06 -18.55
C ALA A 8 -2.60 32.87 -17.24
N GLN A 9 -3.41 33.92 -17.14
CA GLN A 9 -3.59 34.69 -15.91
C GLN A 9 -4.24 33.87 -14.80
N GLN A 10 -5.28 33.08 -15.10
CA GLN A 10 -5.89 32.17 -14.14
C GLN A 10 -4.88 31.14 -13.61
N VAL A 11 -4.03 30.58 -14.49
CA VAL A 11 -2.98 29.63 -14.08
C VAL A 11 -1.96 30.25 -13.12
N ILE A 12 -1.65 31.55 -13.29
CA ILE A 12 -0.71 32.30 -12.43
C ILE A 12 -1.36 32.72 -11.10
N GLU A 13 -2.64 33.09 -11.09
CA GLU A 13 -3.37 33.38 -9.83
C GLU A 13 -3.58 32.11 -9.01
N PHE A 14 -3.84 30.96 -9.65
CA PHE A 14 -3.95 29.66 -8.99
C PHE A 14 -2.63 29.12 -8.44
N SER A 15 -1.46 29.65 -8.84
CA SER A 15 -0.17 29.24 -8.26
C SER A 15 0.22 30.03 -7.01
N HIS A 16 -0.42 31.18 -6.75
CA HIS A 16 -0.20 32.01 -5.55
C HIS A 16 -1.36 32.00 -4.55
N ALA A 17 -2.53 31.48 -4.94
CA ALA A 17 -3.65 31.33 -4.02
C ALA A 17 -3.35 30.26 -2.96
N GLU A 18 -3.51 30.62 -1.68
CA GLU A 18 -3.44 29.70 -0.57
C GLU A 18 -4.34 28.47 -0.83
N PRO A 19 -3.80 27.24 -0.72
CA PRO A 19 -4.58 26.02 -0.88
C PRO A 19 -5.85 26.01 -0.01
N CYS A 20 -7.01 25.84 -0.64
CA CYS A 20 -8.29 25.81 0.04
C CYS A 20 -9.31 24.93 -0.71
N GLY A 21 -10.41 24.58 -0.03
CA GLY A 21 -11.49 23.76 -0.57
C GLY A 21 -11.48 22.32 -0.05
N THR A 22 -12.36 21.49 -0.58
CA THR A 22 -12.50 20.09 -0.16
C THR A 22 -11.78 19.16 -1.13
N ILE A 23 -10.97 18.25 -0.59
CA ILE A 23 -10.31 17.16 -1.32
C ILE A 23 -10.98 15.83 -0.96
N LYS A 24 -11.37 15.05 -1.96
CA LYS A 24 -11.83 13.66 -1.79
C LYS A 24 -10.69 12.70 -2.10
N LEU A 25 -10.28 11.93 -1.10
CA LEU A 25 -9.14 11.01 -1.16
C LEU A 25 -9.58 9.59 -0.81
N THR A 26 -9.03 8.59 -1.51
CA THR A 26 -9.12 7.19 -1.08
C THR A 26 -7.74 6.65 -0.72
N CYS A 27 -7.67 5.81 0.31
CA CYS A 27 -6.42 5.26 0.82
C CYS A 27 -6.58 3.80 1.25
N PRO A 28 -5.61 2.90 0.98
CA PRO A 28 -5.62 1.54 1.50
C PRO A 28 -5.57 1.56 3.02
N VAL A 29 -6.42 0.76 3.65
CA VAL A 29 -6.63 0.75 5.11
C VAL A 29 -5.30 0.61 5.86
N ALA A 30 -4.43 -0.29 5.42
CA ALA A 30 -3.13 -0.52 6.04
C ALA A 30 -2.21 0.71 6.00
N LEU A 31 -2.13 1.41 4.85
CA LEU A 31 -1.28 2.59 4.74
C LEU A 31 -1.82 3.75 5.58
N LEU A 32 -3.15 3.88 5.63
CA LEU A 32 -3.81 4.89 6.47
C LEU A 32 -3.42 4.75 7.94
N HIS A 33 -3.51 3.52 8.46
CA HIS A 33 -3.18 3.24 9.85
C HIS A 33 -1.68 3.38 10.17
N VAL A 34 -0.81 3.02 9.23
CA VAL A 34 0.64 3.00 9.49
C VAL A 34 1.22 4.40 9.46
N HIS A 35 0.88 5.20 8.45
CA HIS A 35 1.52 6.51 8.32
C HIS A 35 0.72 7.56 7.57
N ILE A 36 -0.11 7.21 6.59
CA ILE A 36 -0.82 8.24 5.79
C ILE A 36 -1.75 9.09 6.67
N GLY A 37 -2.35 8.52 7.72
CA GLY A 37 -3.18 9.32 8.65
C GLY A 37 -2.42 10.49 9.27
N HIS A 38 -1.15 10.28 9.68
CA HIS A 38 -0.29 11.35 10.20
C HIS A 38 0.08 12.36 9.10
N VAL A 39 0.43 11.88 7.91
CA VAL A 39 0.78 12.74 6.76
C VAL A 39 -0.38 13.69 6.40
N ILE A 40 -1.62 13.19 6.42
CA ILE A 40 -2.80 14.02 6.16
C ILE A 40 -3.03 15.05 7.28
N ALA A 41 -2.82 14.66 8.55
CA ALA A 41 -2.93 15.58 9.66
C ALA A 41 -1.89 16.72 9.57
N ASP A 42 -0.63 16.39 9.27
CA ASP A 42 0.45 17.36 9.08
C ASP A 42 0.13 18.32 7.92
N PHE A 43 -0.36 17.79 6.80
CA PHE A 43 -0.80 18.61 5.66
C PHE A 43 -1.93 19.58 6.04
N MET A 44 -2.92 19.13 6.81
CA MET A 44 -4.04 19.98 7.23
C MET A 44 -3.63 21.06 8.25
N LEU A 45 -2.57 20.82 9.03
CA LEU A 45 -1.98 21.85 9.88
C LEU A 45 -1.27 22.93 9.06
N GLU A 46 -0.60 22.55 7.97
CA GLU A 46 0.06 23.50 7.05
C GLU A 46 -0.96 24.30 6.21
N TYR A 47 -2.07 23.67 5.82
CA TYR A 47 -3.11 24.27 4.97
C TYR A 47 -4.49 24.26 5.64
N PRO A 48 -4.74 25.16 6.63
CA PRO A 48 -5.94 25.12 7.47
C PRO A 48 -7.25 25.42 6.75
N LYS A 49 -7.20 25.96 5.52
CA LYS A 49 -8.39 26.19 4.67
C LYS A 49 -8.78 24.98 3.83
N VAL A 50 -8.03 23.89 3.91
CA VAL A 50 -8.31 22.64 3.21
C VAL A 50 -9.14 21.70 4.09
N GLN A 51 -10.20 21.15 3.51
CA GLN A 51 -10.98 20.07 4.10
C GLN A 51 -10.64 18.76 3.37
N VAL A 52 -10.47 17.66 4.09
CA VAL A 52 -10.17 16.36 3.50
C VAL A 52 -11.27 15.37 3.84
N HIS A 53 -11.88 14.79 2.82
CA HIS A 53 -12.80 13.66 2.92
C HIS A 53 -12.05 12.40 2.49
N LEU A 54 -11.69 11.56 3.46
CA LEU A 54 -10.89 10.35 3.23
C LEU A 54 -11.74 9.09 3.42
N GLU A 55 -11.83 8.25 2.39
CA GLU A 55 -12.35 6.89 2.49
C GLU A 55 -11.19 5.90 2.61
N ALA A 56 -11.16 5.14 3.72
CA ALA A 56 -10.25 4.02 3.89
C ALA A 56 -10.83 2.79 3.21
N THR A 57 -10.24 2.32 2.12
CA THR A 57 -10.81 1.22 1.34
C THR A 57 -9.77 0.41 0.59
N ASN A 58 -10.02 -0.90 0.48
CA ASN A 58 -9.20 -1.83 -0.30
C ASN A 58 -9.88 -2.20 -1.64
N ARG A 59 -11.10 -1.70 -1.90
CA ARG A 59 -11.80 -1.94 -3.16
C ARG A 59 -11.17 -1.14 -4.28
N ARG A 60 -11.42 -1.56 -5.52
CA ARG A 60 -11.13 -0.74 -6.70
C ARG A 60 -12.16 0.40 -6.76
N VAL A 61 -11.68 1.64 -6.66
CA VAL A 61 -12.48 2.87 -6.74
C VAL A 61 -12.40 3.46 -8.14
N ASP A 62 -13.52 3.83 -8.74
CA ASP A 62 -13.54 4.60 -9.99
C ASP A 62 -13.53 6.10 -9.67
N LEU A 63 -12.39 6.76 -9.91
CA LEU A 63 -12.20 8.16 -9.52
C LEU A 63 -13.15 9.10 -10.27
N LEU A 64 -13.48 8.80 -11.52
CA LEU A 64 -14.32 9.64 -12.34
C LEU A 64 -15.78 9.48 -11.95
N ALA A 65 -16.25 8.24 -11.83
CA ALA A 65 -17.64 7.94 -11.50
C ALA A 65 -17.98 8.35 -10.06
N GLU A 66 -17.04 8.19 -9.12
CA GLU A 66 -17.26 8.46 -7.69
C GLU A 66 -16.85 9.88 -7.28
N GLY A 67 -16.30 10.66 -8.22
CA GLY A 67 -15.87 12.04 -7.98
C GLY A 67 -14.78 12.13 -6.92
N VAL A 68 -13.79 11.22 -6.97
CA VAL A 68 -12.62 11.19 -6.09
C VAL A 68 -11.46 11.92 -6.77
N ASP A 69 -10.83 12.84 -6.06
CA ASP A 69 -9.76 13.67 -6.60
C ASP A 69 -8.42 12.92 -6.66
N ILE A 70 -8.12 12.14 -5.62
CA ILE A 70 -6.86 11.39 -5.48
C ILE A 70 -7.16 9.99 -4.93
N ALA A 71 -6.48 8.98 -5.45
CA ALA A 71 -6.41 7.67 -4.83
C ALA A 71 -4.95 7.28 -4.57
N ILE A 72 -4.64 6.94 -3.32
CA ILE A 72 -3.44 6.17 -3.01
C ILE A 72 -3.76 4.71 -3.31
N ARG A 73 -2.86 4.00 -3.98
CA ARG A 73 -3.04 2.60 -4.34
C ARG A 73 -1.76 1.83 -4.14
N VAL A 74 -1.91 0.53 -3.88
CA VAL A 74 -0.78 -0.39 -3.84
C VAL A 74 -1.09 -1.62 -4.67
N ARG A 75 -0.32 -1.81 -5.74
CA ARG A 75 -0.51 -2.92 -6.69
C ARG A 75 0.84 -3.35 -7.28
N PRO A 76 0.98 -4.63 -7.66
CA PRO A 76 2.13 -5.06 -8.43
C PRO A 76 2.05 -4.52 -9.87
N GLU A 77 3.20 -4.39 -10.52
CA GLU A 77 3.28 -4.08 -11.96
C GLU A 77 2.97 -5.30 -12.84
N PRO A 78 2.53 -5.10 -14.10
CA PRO A 78 2.28 -3.80 -14.77
C PRO A 78 0.97 -3.13 -14.34
N PHE A 79 0.89 -1.81 -14.51
CA PHE A 79 -0.36 -1.08 -14.32
C PHE A 79 -1.21 -1.14 -15.58
N GLU A 80 -2.53 -1.20 -15.42
CA GLU A 80 -3.47 -1.08 -16.54
C GLU A 80 -3.40 0.33 -17.14
N ASP A 81 -3.43 0.43 -18.47
CA ASP A 81 -3.53 1.71 -19.17
C ASP A 81 -4.84 2.41 -18.80
N SER A 82 -4.75 3.68 -18.43
CA SER A 82 -5.92 4.52 -18.15
C SER A 82 -5.62 5.99 -18.45
N ASP A 83 -6.66 6.79 -18.66
CA ASP A 83 -6.55 8.25 -18.86
C ASP A 83 -6.16 9.01 -17.57
N LEU A 84 -5.93 8.31 -16.46
CA LEU A 84 -5.52 8.88 -15.18
C LEU A 84 -3.99 9.04 -15.13
N VAL A 85 -3.55 10.08 -14.43
CA VAL A 85 -2.13 10.26 -14.12
C VAL A 85 -1.74 9.31 -13.01
N LEU A 86 -0.61 8.61 -13.20
CA LEU A 86 0.01 7.77 -12.18
C LEU A 86 1.31 8.43 -11.72
N LYS A 87 1.45 8.65 -10.40
CA LYS A 87 2.69 9.11 -9.77
C LYS A 87 3.19 8.04 -8.82
N ARG A 88 4.30 7.38 -9.18
CA ARG A 88 4.96 6.39 -8.32
C ARG A 88 5.53 7.08 -7.08
N LEU A 89 5.33 6.45 -5.92
CA LEU A 89 5.80 6.98 -4.64
C LEU A 89 6.92 6.12 -4.05
N SER A 90 6.67 4.83 -3.86
CA SER A 90 7.65 3.92 -3.25
C SER A 90 7.35 2.47 -3.60
N GLU A 91 8.34 1.60 -3.42
CA GLU A 91 8.14 0.16 -3.34
C GLU A 91 7.60 -0.22 -1.96
N ARG A 92 6.83 -1.30 -1.92
CA ARG A 92 6.35 -1.94 -0.69
C ARG A 92 6.80 -3.38 -0.64
N GLY A 93 7.60 -3.72 0.35
CA GLY A 93 8.07 -5.06 0.64
C GLY A 93 6.98 -5.92 1.29
N LEU A 94 6.88 -7.17 0.84
CA LEU A 94 6.09 -8.21 1.49
C LEU A 94 7.05 -9.21 2.13
N CYS A 95 6.64 -9.85 3.21
CA CYS A 95 7.42 -10.87 3.90
C CYS A 95 6.53 -12.05 4.31
N LEU A 96 7.12 -13.24 4.33
CA LEU A 96 6.49 -14.42 4.92
C LEU A 96 6.85 -14.49 6.40
N VAL A 97 5.84 -14.55 7.26
CA VAL A 97 6.03 -14.58 8.70
C VAL A 97 5.20 -15.67 9.38
N ALA A 98 5.73 -16.19 10.48
CA ALA A 98 5.05 -17.12 11.37
C ALA A 98 5.41 -16.80 12.82
N SER A 99 4.55 -17.18 13.78
CA SER A 99 4.91 -17.07 15.20
C SER A 99 6.14 -17.92 15.53
N THR A 100 6.93 -17.46 16.49
CA THR A 100 8.05 -18.21 17.06
C THR A 100 7.62 -19.60 17.55
N ALA A 101 6.47 -19.72 18.22
CA ALA A 101 5.94 -21.01 18.69
C ALA A 101 5.67 -22.02 17.55
N LEU A 102 5.21 -21.55 16.39
CA LEU A 102 5.01 -22.40 15.22
C LEU A 102 6.35 -22.86 14.63
N VAL A 103 7.34 -21.95 14.58
CA VAL A 103 8.69 -22.26 14.10
C VAL A 103 9.39 -23.25 15.03
N GLU A 104 9.27 -23.12 16.35
CA GLU A 104 9.81 -24.08 17.31
C GLU A 104 9.23 -25.49 17.12
N LYS A 105 7.94 -25.58 16.76
CA LYS A 105 7.27 -26.86 16.52
C LYS A 105 7.66 -27.51 15.18
N MET A 106 7.81 -26.70 14.13
CA MET A 106 7.99 -27.19 12.76
C MET A 106 9.47 -27.21 12.31
N GLY A 107 10.36 -26.54 13.06
CA GLY A 107 11.71 -26.21 12.61
C GLY A 107 11.73 -24.96 11.71
N LEU A 108 12.91 -24.38 11.47
CA LEU A 108 13.05 -23.27 10.52
C LEU A 108 13.12 -23.84 9.09
N PRO A 109 12.30 -23.35 8.14
CA PRO A 109 12.38 -23.81 6.76
C PRO A 109 13.69 -23.36 6.11
N ALA A 110 14.36 -24.26 5.39
CA ALA A 110 15.58 -23.97 4.66
C ALA A 110 15.30 -23.51 3.23
N THR A 111 14.22 -24.03 2.64
CA THR A 111 13.81 -23.77 1.26
C THR A 111 12.31 -23.44 1.18
N PRO A 112 11.86 -22.73 0.13
CA PRO A 112 10.44 -22.48 -0.11
C PRO A 112 9.57 -23.74 -0.16
N THR A 113 10.10 -24.85 -0.69
CA THR A 113 9.38 -26.13 -0.77
C THR A 113 9.06 -26.73 0.59
N ASP A 114 9.82 -26.39 1.63
CA ASP A 114 9.54 -26.86 3.00
C ASP A 114 8.21 -26.31 3.52
N LEU A 115 7.75 -25.17 3.00
CA LEU A 115 6.50 -24.52 3.41
C LEU A 115 5.24 -25.23 2.90
N VAL A 116 5.35 -26.19 1.97
CA VAL A 116 4.18 -26.91 1.42
C VAL A 116 3.39 -27.63 2.51
N GLN A 117 4.08 -28.12 3.55
CA GLN A 117 3.46 -28.83 4.68
C GLN A 117 3.08 -27.90 5.84
N TRP A 118 3.35 -26.59 5.72
CA TRP A 118 3.05 -25.65 6.78
C TRP A 118 1.59 -25.20 6.73
N PRO A 119 0.95 -25.02 7.90
CA PRO A 119 -0.34 -24.34 7.92
C PRO A 119 -0.17 -22.91 7.41
N SER A 120 -1.14 -22.42 6.65
CA SER A 120 -1.05 -21.12 5.97
C SER A 120 -2.30 -20.26 6.20
N LEU A 121 -2.14 -18.96 5.96
CA LEU A 121 -3.18 -17.93 6.03
C LEU A 121 -3.22 -17.18 4.70
N GLY A 122 -4.42 -16.80 4.24
CA GLY A 122 -4.64 -16.18 2.93
C GLY A 122 -5.15 -14.75 3.06
N LEU A 123 -4.49 -13.81 2.41
CA LEU A 123 -4.97 -12.43 2.27
C LEU A 123 -5.83 -12.30 1.02
N GLY A 124 -7.02 -11.70 1.17
CA GLY A 124 -7.95 -11.43 0.08
C GLY A 124 -9.22 -12.26 0.17
N GLU A 125 -9.86 -12.44 -0.97
CA GLU A 125 -11.06 -13.27 -1.09
C GLU A 125 -10.71 -14.76 -1.20
N PRO A 126 -11.67 -15.67 -0.90
CA PRO A 126 -11.55 -17.09 -1.17
C PRO A 126 -11.19 -17.38 -2.64
N GLN A 127 -10.12 -18.14 -2.86
CA GLN A 127 -9.60 -18.51 -4.18
C GLN A 127 -9.57 -20.03 -4.32
N HIS A 128 -9.66 -20.51 -5.56
CA HIS A 128 -9.52 -21.93 -5.86
C HIS A 128 -8.08 -22.43 -5.68
N GLN A 129 -7.10 -21.54 -5.89
CA GLN A 129 -5.67 -21.84 -5.79
C GLN A 129 -4.98 -20.73 -5.01
N TYR A 130 -4.08 -21.12 -4.11
CA TYR A 130 -3.22 -20.21 -3.38
C TYR A 130 -1.77 -20.61 -3.60
N ALA A 131 -0.92 -19.62 -3.89
CA ALA A 131 0.50 -19.83 -4.02
C ALA A 131 1.28 -18.59 -3.55
N TRP A 132 2.39 -18.83 -2.86
CA TRP A 132 3.41 -17.81 -2.63
C TRP A 132 4.38 -17.81 -3.79
N THR A 133 4.42 -16.71 -4.54
CA THR A 133 5.41 -16.52 -5.61
C THR A 133 6.61 -15.78 -5.05
N LEU A 134 7.72 -16.49 -4.90
CA LEU A 134 8.95 -16.00 -4.27
C LEU A 134 10.08 -15.92 -5.28
N SER A 135 10.93 -14.90 -5.13
CA SER A 135 12.13 -14.69 -5.94
C SER A 135 13.39 -14.76 -5.07
N GLY A 136 14.37 -15.55 -5.49
CA GLY A 136 15.67 -15.73 -4.84
C GLY A 136 16.76 -14.79 -5.37
N THR A 137 18.00 -14.98 -4.93
CA THR A 137 19.15 -14.10 -5.23
C THR A 137 19.65 -14.18 -6.68
N GLU A 138 19.36 -15.26 -7.41
CA GLU A 138 19.86 -15.50 -8.78
C GLU A 138 18.75 -15.45 -9.85
N ASN A 139 17.76 -14.56 -9.69
CA ASN A 139 16.54 -14.53 -10.53
C ASN A 139 15.72 -15.83 -10.49
N GLU A 140 16.03 -16.74 -9.56
CA GLU A 140 15.23 -17.93 -9.28
C GLU A 140 13.83 -17.50 -8.88
N LYS A 141 12.83 -18.15 -9.46
CA LYS A 141 11.42 -17.95 -9.10
C LYS A 141 10.80 -19.28 -8.76
N ILE A 142 10.06 -19.30 -7.66
CA ILE A 142 9.32 -20.47 -7.23
C ILE A 142 7.92 -20.07 -6.79
N ALA A 143 6.95 -20.87 -7.20
CA ALA A 143 5.58 -20.78 -6.71
C ALA A 143 5.35 -21.95 -5.75
N VAL A 144 5.03 -21.63 -4.50
CA VAL A 144 4.74 -22.62 -3.46
C VAL A 144 3.24 -22.65 -3.23
N SER A 145 2.58 -23.68 -3.73
CA SER A 145 1.15 -23.90 -3.51
C SER A 145 0.87 -24.20 -2.04
N HIS A 146 -0.21 -23.63 -1.51
CA HIS A 146 -0.62 -23.86 -0.12
C HIS A 146 -2.16 -23.89 0.01
N THR A 147 -2.66 -24.32 1.15
CA THR A 147 -4.10 -24.33 1.45
C THR A 147 -4.35 -23.55 2.75
N PRO A 148 -4.82 -22.29 2.66
CA PRO A 148 -5.09 -21.48 3.84
C PRO A 148 -6.14 -22.08 4.76
N ARG A 149 -5.86 -22.05 6.06
CA ARG A 149 -6.84 -22.41 7.11
C ARG A 149 -7.75 -21.24 7.48
N TYR A 150 -7.31 -20.02 7.18
CA TYR A 150 -8.04 -18.78 7.42
C TYR A 150 -7.76 -17.80 6.29
N VAL A 151 -8.83 -17.24 5.71
CA VAL A 151 -8.78 -16.31 4.60
C VAL A 151 -9.59 -15.08 4.97
N THR A 152 -9.01 -13.90 4.80
CA THR A 152 -9.71 -12.62 4.99
C THR A 152 -8.99 -11.49 4.27
N THR A 153 -9.71 -10.39 4.02
CA THR A 153 -9.15 -9.14 3.48
C THR A 153 -8.49 -8.27 4.57
N ASP A 154 -8.66 -8.62 5.85
CA ASP A 154 -8.14 -7.87 6.99
C ASP A 154 -6.74 -8.35 7.42
N MET A 155 -5.73 -7.51 7.16
CA MET A 155 -4.33 -7.79 7.51
C MET A 155 -4.08 -7.85 9.03
N VAL A 156 -4.84 -7.11 9.84
CA VAL A 156 -4.72 -7.09 11.31
C VAL A 156 -5.23 -8.41 11.89
N ALA A 157 -6.35 -8.91 11.35
CA ALA A 157 -6.88 -10.22 11.72
C ALA A 157 -5.89 -11.35 11.36
N LEU A 158 -5.30 -11.31 10.16
CA LEU A 158 -4.29 -12.28 9.74
C LEU A 158 -3.02 -12.22 10.59
N ARG A 159 -2.52 -11.03 10.91
CA ARG A 159 -1.39 -10.85 11.83
C ARG A 159 -1.69 -11.46 13.20
N SER A 160 -2.90 -11.22 13.73
CA SER A 160 -3.33 -11.78 15.01
C SER A 160 -3.41 -13.31 14.98
N ALA A 161 -3.84 -13.90 13.88
CA ALA A 161 -3.84 -15.35 13.68
C ALA A 161 -2.41 -15.91 13.56
N ALA A 162 -1.52 -15.23 12.85
CA ALA A 162 -0.12 -15.61 12.71
C ALA A 162 0.60 -15.60 14.06
N LEU A 163 0.38 -14.57 14.89
CA LEU A 163 0.92 -14.46 16.25
C LEU A 163 0.48 -15.61 17.17
N LYS A 164 -0.73 -16.14 16.95
CA LYS A 164 -1.25 -17.32 17.67
C LYS A 164 -0.77 -18.66 17.10
N GLY A 165 0.09 -18.64 16.08
CA GLY A 165 0.62 -19.85 15.44
C GLY A 165 -0.37 -20.59 14.56
N VAL A 166 -1.41 -19.92 14.05
CA VAL A 166 -2.41 -20.56 13.19
C VAL A 166 -1.80 -20.96 11.84
N GLY A 167 -0.84 -20.19 11.33
CA GLY A 167 -0.12 -20.50 10.09
C GLY A 167 0.84 -19.39 9.65
N VAL A 168 1.53 -19.67 8.54
CA VAL A 168 2.36 -18.72 7.80
C VAL A 168 1.47 -17.72 7.06
N VAL A 169 1.83 -16.44 7.10
CA VAL A 169 1.14 -15.37 6.36
C VAL A 169 2.13 -14.54 5.57
N GLN A 170 1.72 -14.11 4.37
CA GLN A 170 2.40 -13.07 3.61
C GLN A 170 1.77 -11.71 3.92
N LEU A 171 2.51 -10.79 4.52
CA LEU A 171 2.05 -9.44 4.85
C LEU A 171 3.09 -8.37 4.49
N PRO A 172 2.69 -7.10 4.32
CA PRO A 172 3.62 -5.99 4.26
C PRO A 172 4.52 -5.93 5.49
N SER A 173 5.83 -5.74 5.32
CA SER A 173 6.79 -5.65 6.44
C SER A 173 6.39 -4.57 7.44
N LEU A 174 5.90 -3.42 6.94
CA LEU A 174 5.38 -2.32 7.75
C LEU A 174 4.23 -2.73 8.71
N MET A 175 3.49 -3.81 8.43
CA MET A 175 2.42 -4.29 9.31
C MET A 175 2.91 -5.17 10.45
N VAL A 176 4.12 -5.70 10.33
CA VAL A 176 4.68 -6.72 11.24
C VAL A 176 6.04 -6.31 11.83
N ASN A 177 6.56 -5.13 11.50
CA ASN A 177 7.89 -4.67 11.91
C ASN A 177 8.08 -4.73 13.44
N GLU A 178 7.10 -4.26 14.22
CA GLU A 178 7.15 -4.36 15.69
C GLU A 178 7.26 -5.81 16.17
N GLN A 179 6.48 -6.72 15.58
CA GLN A 179 6.48 -8.13 15.96
C GLN A 179 7.78 -8.85 15.56
N LEU A 180 8.36 -8.46 14.42
CA LEU A 180 9.69 -8.91 13.99
C LEU A 180 10.77 -8.44 14.95
N LYS A 181 10.76 -7.15 15.33
CA LYS A 181 11.71 -6.58 16.31
C LYS A 181 11.61 -7.24 17.69
N GLN A 182 10.40 -7.56 18.12
CA GLN A 182 10.14 -8.24 19.40
C GLN A 182 10.39 -9.75 19.34
N GLY A 183 10.59 -10.33 18.15
CA GLY A 183 10.75 -11.77 17.98
C GLY A 183 9.47 -12.57 18.28
N SER A 184 8.29 -11.94 18.20
CA SER A 184 7.00 -12.64 18.32
C SER A 184 6.54 -13.22 16.97
N LEU A 185 7.01 -12.63 15.87
CA LEU A 185 6.96 -13.20 14.53
C LEU A 185 8.40 -13.37 14.01
N ILE A 186 8.63 -14.44 13.24
CA ILE A 186 9.89 -14.74 12.57
C ILE A 186 9.70 -14.50 11.07
N HIS A 187 10.64 -13.77 10.46
CA HIS A 187 10.73 -13.64 9.01
C HIS A 187 11.27 -14.95 8.42
N LEU A 188 10.40 -15.69 7.73
CA LEU A 188 10.76 -16.94 7.09
C LEU A 188 11.43 -16.66 5.74
N LEU A 189 12.49 -17.41 5.45
CA LEU A 189 13.18 -17.39 4.15
C LEU A 189 13.53 -15.97 3.67
N PRO A 190 14.32 -15.17 4.42
CA PRO A 190 14.56 -13.76 4.06
C PRO A 190 15.28 -13.55 2.71
N GLN A 191 15.96 -14.59 2.22
CA GLN A 191 16.56 -14.65 0.88
C GLN A 191 15.54 -14.92 -0.26
N TRP A 192 14.29 -15.25 0.07
CA TRP A 192 13.20 -15.52 -0.88
C TRP A 192 12.09 -14.48 -0.71
N GLN A 193 12.14 -13.43 -1.52
CA GLN A 193 11.22 -12.31 -1.39
C GLN A 193 9.98 -12.50 -2.25
N PRO A 194 8.77 -12.28 -1.69
CA PRO A 194 7.59 -12.14 -2.52
C PRO A 194 7.72 -10.96 -3.48
N LYS A 195 6.93 -10.99 -4.56
CA LYS A 195 6.88 -9.87 -5.50
C LYS A 195 6.52 -8.57 -4.76
N LYS A 196 7.32 -7.53 -4.94
CA LYS A 196 7.07 -6.21 -4.38
C LYS A 196 5.84 -5.57 -5.03
N ASP A 197 5.09 -4.83 -4.23
CA ASP A 197 4.04 -3.95 -4.74
C ASP A 197 4.56 -2.51 -4.86
N ILE A 198 3.87 -1.69 -5.64
CA ILE A 198 4.19 -0.28 -5.80
C ILE A 198 3.11 0.59 -5.18
N ILE A 199 3.51 1.43 -4.24
CA ILE A 199 2.69 2.52 -3.73
C ILE A 199 2.71 3.65 -4.75
N HIS A 200 1.54 4.10 -5.17
CA HIS A 200 1.40 5.16 -6.16
C HIS A 200 0.14 6.00 -5.91
N LEU A 201 0.16 7.23 -6.40
CA LEU A 201 -1.02 8.08 -6.54
C LEU A 201 -1.63 7.85 -7.92
N VAL A 202 -2.96 7.89 -7.97
CA VAL A 202 -3.75 7.99 -9.18
C VAL A 202 -4.68 9.18 -9.07
N TYR A 203 -4.75 10.02 -10.10
CA TYR A 203 -5.63 11.18 -10.12
C TYR A 203 -5.98 11.59 -11.57
N PRO A 204 -7.14 12.24 -11.82
CA PRO A 204 -7.49 12.70 -13.16
C PRO A 204 -6.52 13.75 -13.70
N SER A 205 -6.09 13.60 -14.96
CA SER A 205 -5.34 14.64 -15.67
C SER A 205 -6.30 15.78 -16.05
N ARG A 206 -6.46 16.80 -15.20
CA ARG A 206 -7.38 17.92 -15.47
C ARG A 206 -6.67 19.26 -15.51
N ARG A 207 -6.94 20.03 -16.58
CA ARG A 207 -6.84 21.50 -16.52
C ARG A 207 -7.79 21.99 -15.43
N GLY A 208 -7.32 22.88 -14.54
CA GLY A 208 -8.14 23.43 -13.45
C GLY A 208 -8.21 22.57 -12.18
N GLN A 209 -7.28 21.62 -11.97
CA GLN A 209 -7.14 20.95 -10.67
C GLN A 209 -7.01 22.00 -9.55
N LEU A 210 -7.69 21.80 -8.42
CA LEU A 210 -7.62 22.75 -7.31
C LEU A 210 -6.17 22.83 -6.77
N PRO A 211 -5.69 24.03 -6.37
CA PRO A 211 -4.38 24.17 -5.75
C PRO A 211 -4.17 23.22 -4.56
N ALA A 212 -5.23 22.98 -3.78
CA ALA A 212 -5.21 22.06 -2.65
C ALA A 212 -4.89 20.60 -3.06
N VAL A 213 -5.43 20.14 -4.19
CA VAL A 213 -5.17 18.78 -4.69
C VAL A 213 -3.71 18.64 -5.14
N ARG A 214 -3.18 19.65 -5.85
CA ARG A 214 -1.75 19.68 -6.24
C ARG A 214 -0.84 19.70 -5.01
N ALA A 215 -1.13 20.60 -4.06
CA ALA A 215 -0.38 20.72 -2.81
C ALA A 215 -0.35 19.38 -2.05
N LEU A 216 -1.48 18.67 -1.95
CA LEU A 216 -1.53 17.37 -1.29
C LEU A 216 -0.72 16.29 -2.03
N ILE A 217 -0.79 16.25 -3.37
CA ILE A 217 0.00 15.32 -4.19
C ILE A 217 1.50 15.53 -3.95
N ASP A 218 1.94 16.79 -3.92
CA ASP A 218 3.34 17.13 -3.71
C ASP A 218 3.78 16.90 -2.26
N PHE A 219 2.92 17.21 -1.28
CA PHE A 219 3.17 16.93 0.13
C PHE A 219 3.36 15.42 0.40
N ILE A 220 2.47 14.58 -0.13
CA ILE A 220 2.61 13.12 -0.03
C ILE A 220 3.87 12.65 -0.76
N ALA A 221 4.14 13.16 -1.96
CA ALA A 221 5.35 12.78 -2.71
C ALA A 221 6.63 13.15 -1.94
N GLN A 222 6.67 14.33 -1.32
CA GLN A 222 7.80 14.79 -0.52
C GLN A 222 8.00 13.91 0.72
N TYR A 223 6.91 13.53 1.42
CA TYR A 223 6.98 12.58 2.52
C TYR A 223 7.66 11.27 2.10
N TYR A 224 7.24 10.70 0.95
CA TYR A 224 7.78 9.44 0.46
C TYR A 224 9.23 9.51 -0.03
N GLN A 225 9.78 10.69 -0.35
CA GLN A 225 11.21 10.82 -0.66
C GLN A 225 12.10 10.54 0.55
N SER A 226 11.63 10.87 1.75
CA SER A 226 12.33 10.57 3.02
C SER A 226 11.87 9.27 3.68
N PHE A 227 10.77 8.69 3.20
CA PHE A 227 10.20 7.48 3.77
C PHE A 227 11.08 6.27 3.44
N THR A 228 11.61 5.64 4.49
CA THR A 228 12.26 4.34 4.37
C THR A 228 11.33 3.30 4.96
N GLU A 229 10.97 2.30 4.17
CA GLU A 229 10.25 1.13 4.69
C GLU A 229 11.23 0.33 5.57
N ALA A 230 11.06 0.46 6.89
CA ALA A 230 11.91 -0.17 7.89
C ALA A 230 11.59 -1.65 8.10
#